data_AF-A0A368KCN9-F1
#
_entry.id   AF-A0A368KCN9-F1
#
_cell.length_a   1.000
_cell.length_b   1.000
_cell.length_c   1.000
_cell.angle_alpha   90.00
_cell.angle_beta   90.00
_cell.angle_gamma   90.00
#
_symmetry.space_group_name_H-M   'P 1'
#
loop_
_entity.id
_entity.type
_entity.pdbx_description
1 polymer ?
#
loop_
_entity_poly.entity_id
_entity_poly.type
_entity_poly.pdbx_seq_one_letter_code
_entity_poly.pdbx_strand_id
1 'polypeptide(L)'
;MKNHLVETLTACIAELLFQMEYADEQAINSDFSLKLMEFIGAELQGLDEQSISEFIAILTRIASKEGNGTRKKYLEDFAENFGLND
;
A
#
# COMPACT_ATOMS: atom_id res chain seq x y z
N MET A 1 11.20 -20.63 -1.89
CA MET A 1 10.56 -19.38 -2.35
C MET A 1 10.66 -18.38 -1.21
N LYS A 2 11.41 -17.29 -1.40
CA LYS A 2 11.31 -16.15 -0.48
C LYS A 2 9.90 -15.58 -0.60
N ASN A 3 9.30 -15.18 0.51
CA ASN A 3 7.97 -14.60 0.51
C ASN A 3 8.11 -13.11 0.15
N HIS A 4 8.29 -12.82 -1.15
CA HIS A 4 8.57 -11.49 -1.69
C HIS A 4 7.48 -10.49 -1.29
N LEU A 5 6.20 -10.92 -1.32
CA LEU A 5 5.08 -10.13 -0.80
C LEU A 5 5.25 -9.74 0.68
N VAL A 6 5.61 -10.68 1.56
CA VAL A 6 5.81 -10.37 2.99
C VAL A 6 7.00 -9.45 3.21
N GLU A 7 8.09 -9.63 2.48
CA GLU A 7 9.27 -8.75 2.57
C GLU A 7 8.89 -7.31 2.16
N THR A 8 8.23 -7.13 1.01
CA THR A 8 7.76 -5.83 0.52
C THR A 8 6.74 -5.19 1.47
N LEU A 9 5.73 -5.92 1.93
CA LEU A 9 4.75 -5.38 2.88
C LEU A 9 5.41 -4.99 4.21
N THR A 10 6.40 -5.75 4.66
CA THR A 10 7.16 -5.42 5.88
C THR A 10 7.95 -4.12 5.69
N ALA A 11 8.57 -3.92 4.52
CA ALA A 11 9.26 -2.67 4.20
C ALA A 11 8.30 -1.47 4.19
N CYS A 12 7.15 -1.60 3.52
CA CYS A 12 6.11 -0.56 3.51
C CYS A 12 5.63 -0.21 4.92
N ILE A 13 5.36 -1.22 5.76
CA ILE A 13 4.90 -1.02 7.14
C ILE A 13 5.99 -0.36 8.00
N ALA A 14 7.25 -0.81 7.87
CA ALA A 14 8.36 -0.25 8.63
C ALA A 14 8.58 1.24 8.29
N GLU A 15 8.54 1.59 7.01
CA GLU A 15 8.65 2.99 6.57
C GLU A 15 7.48 3.83 7.06
N LEU A 16 6.24 3.32 6.95
CA LEU A 16 5.05 4.00 7.48
C LEU A 16 5.18 4.31 8.97
N LEU A 17 5.58 3.32 9.78
CA LEU A 17 5.74 3.48 11.22
C LEU A 17 6.88 4.44 11.55
N PHE A 18 8.01 4.34 10.85
CA PHE A 18 9.13 5.26 11.03
C PHE A 18 8.72 6.70 10.73
N GLN A 19 8.09 6.93 9.57
CA GLN A 19 7.66 8.27 9.17
C GLN A 19 6.64 8.83 10.16
N MET A 20 5.69 8.03 10.66
CA MET A 20 4.72 8.49 11.67
C MET A 20 5.36 8.80 13.03
N GLU A 21 6.32 8.00 13.49
CA GLU A 21 7.01 8.20 14.78
C GLU A 21 7.88 9.45 14.77
N TYR A 22 8.54 9.74 13.65
CA TYR A 22 9.48 10.85 13.49
C TYR A 22 8.88 12.05 12.73
N ALA A 23 7.57 12.05 12.50
CA ALA A 23 6.88 13.19 11.90
C ALA A 23 6.82 14.37 12.88
N ASP A 24 7.54 15.45 12.58
CA ASP A 24 7.39 16.73 13.27
C ASP A 24 6.62 17.76 12.42
N GLU A 25 6.34 18.93 12.99
CA GLU A 25 5.61 20.00 12.30
C GLU A 25 6.32 20.51 11.01
N GLN A 26 7.62 20.24 10.85
CA GLN A 26 8.37 20.61 9.65
C GLN A 26 8.31 19.50 8.58
N ALA A 27 8.26 18.24 9.02
CA ALA A 27 8.15 17.06 8.18
C ALA A 27 6.73 16.85 7.64
N ILE A 28 5.68 17.12 8.44
CA ILE A 28 4.27 17.08 8.01
C ILE A 28 3.94 18.36 7.22
N ASN A 29 4.44 18.42 5.99
CA ASN A 29 4.02 19.42 5.01
C ASN A 29 3.04 18.81 4.00
N SER A 30 2.63 19.60 3.01
CA SER A 30 1.68 19.17 1.97
C SER A 30 2.10 17.90 1.22
N ASP A 31 3.40 17.60 1.20
CA ASP A 31 3.97 16.56 0.35
C ASP A 31 4.26 15.28 1.14
N PHE A 32 4.15 15.30 2.46
CA PHE A 32 4.47 14.16 3.33
C PHE A 32 3.69 12.90 2.92
N SER A 33 2.36 13.03 2.85
CA SER A 33 1.47 11.93 2.45
C SER A 33 1.72 11.50 1.00
N LEU A 34 2.09 12.43 0.11
CA LEU A 34 2.38 12.11 -1.29
C LEU A 34 3.65 11.25 -1.40
N LYS A 35 4.75 11.67 -0.77
CA LYS A 35 6.02 10.92 -0.78
C LYS A 35 5.88 9.53 -0.21
N LEU A 36 5.08 9.38 0.85
CA LEU A 36 4.82 8.09 1.47
C LEU A 36 4.02 7.17 0.54
N MET A 37 3.02 7.72 -0.16
CA MET A 37 2.26 6.98 -1.17
C MET A 37 3.11 6.61 -2.40
N GLU A 38 4.00 7.50 -2.84
CA GLU A 38 4.97 7.23 -3.92
C GLU A 38 5.93 6.10 -3.54
N PHE A 39 6.46 6.11 -2.31
CA PHE A 39 7.31 5.03 -1.80
C PHE A 39 6.57 3.70 -1.81
N ILE A 40 5.37 3.65 -1.23
CA ILE A 40 4.56 2.43 -1.19
C ILE A 40 4.26 1.94 -2.61
N GLY A 41 3.92 2.83 -3.53
CA GLY A 41 3.67 2.46 -4.92
C GLY A 41 4.90 1.85 -5.60
N ALA A 42 6.07 2.45 -5.42
CA ALA A 42 7.32 1.93 -5.97
C ALA A 42 7.66 0.53 -5.44
N GLU A 43 7.48 0.30 -4.14
CA GLU A 43 7.71 -1.02 -3.53
C GLU A 43 6.74 -2.07 -4.06
N LEU A 44 5.45 -1.73 -4.18
CA LEU A 44 4.42 -2.65 -4.70
C LEU A 44 4.59 -2.96 -6.19
N GLN A 45 5.05 -2.00 -7.00
CA GLN A 45 5.35 -2.21 -8.41
C GLN A 45 6.58 -3.11 -8.63
N GLY A 46 7.41 -3.33 -7.61
CA GLY A 46 8.52 -4.28 -7.62
C GLY A 46 8.12 -5.74 -7.36
N LEU A 47 6.83 -6.02 -7.13
CA LEU A 47 6.31 -7.37 -6.93
C LEU A 47 6.21 -8.14 -8.26
N ASP A 48 6.35 -9.46 -8.19
CA ASP A 48 6.04 -10.34 -9.31
C ASP A 48 4.51 -10.54 -9.48
N GLU A 49 4.09 -11.02 -10.65
CA GLU A 49 2.68 -11.24 -10.98
C GLU A 49 1.94 -12.11 -9.94
N GLN A 50 2.63 -13.13 -9.41
CA GLN A 50 2.06 -13.99 -8.38
C GLN A 50 1.79 -13.21 -7.08
N SER A 51 2.77 -12.44 -6.62
CA SER A 51 2.66 -11.62 -5.41
C SER A 51 1.61 -10.52 -5.56
N ILE A 52 1.52 -9.90 -6.74
CA ILE A 52 0.46 -8.93 -7.07
C ILE A 52 -0.91 -9.59 -7.00
N SER A 53 -1.08 -10.77 -7.61
CA SER A 53 -2.34 -11.52 -7.57
C SER A 53 -2.75 -11.88 -6.14
N GLU A 54 -1.81 -12.36 -5.32
CA GLU A 54 -2.05 -12.66 -3.91
C GLU A 54 -2.44 -11.40 -3.11
N PHE A 55 -1.76 -10.28 -3.36
CA PHE A 55 -2.07 -8.99 -2.72
C PHE A 55 -3.47 -8.48 -3.08
N ILE A 56 -3.83 -8.48 -4.37
CA ILE A 56 -5.15 -8.07 -4.86
C ILE A 56 -6.25 -8.97 -4.26
N ALA A 57 -6.05 -10.28 -4.22
CA ALA A 57 -7.00 -11.21 -3.62
C ALA A 57 -7.26 -10.89 -2.13
N ILE A 58 -6.22 -10.49 -1.39
CA ILE A 58 -6.35 -10.04 0.00
C ILE A 58 -7.16 -8.74 0.07
N LEU A 59 -6.87 -7.75 -0.77
CA LEU A 59 -7.59 -6.47 -0.83
C LEU A 59 -9.08 -6.68 -1.12
N THR A 60 -9.42 -7.48 -2.13
CA THR A 60 -10.82 -7.81 -2.47
C THR A 60 -11.54 -8.48 -1.30
N ARG A 61 -10.87 -9.41 -0.61
CA ARG A 61 -11.44 -10.07 0.57
C ARG A 61 -11.70 -9.08 1.71
N ILE A 62 -10.82 -8.11 1.93
CA ILE A 62 -11.02 -7.05 2.94
C ILE A 62 -12.17 -6.15 2.51
N ALA A 63 -12.20 -5.69 1.25
CA ALA A 63 -13.26 -4.84 0.71
C ALA A 63 -14.65 -5.47 0.83
N SER A 64 -14.76 -6.80 0.62
CA SER A 64 -16.04 -7.53 0.75
C SER A 64 -16.65 -7.48 2.15
N LYS A 65 -15.83 -7.24 3.17
CA LYS A 65 -16.23 -7.17 4.59
C LYS A 65 -16.27 -5.74 5.12
N GLU A 66 -15.93 -4.76 4.28
CA GLU A 66 -15.87 -3.36 4.68
C GLU A 66 -17.27 -2.74 4.73
N GLY A 67 -17.61 -2.15 5.87
CA GLY A 67 -18.90 -1.48 6.08
C GLY A 67 -18.89 0.01 5.71
N ASN A 68 -17.70 0.62 5.66
CA ASN A 68 -17.52 2.00 5.24
C ASN A 68 -17.41 2.09 3.71
N GLY A 69 -18.40 2.71 3.06
CA GLY A 69 -18.45 2.81 1.59
C GLY A 69 -17.22 3.50 0.96
N THR A 70 -16.67 4.53 1.60
CA THR A 70 -15.47 5.23 1.13
C THR A 70 -14.24 4.34 1.18
N ARG A 71 -14.01 3.65 2.31
CA ARG A 71 -12.89 2.73 2.46
C ARG A 71 -13.03 1.51 1.54
N LYS A 72 -14.25 1.01 1.35
CA LYS A 72 -14.53 -0.07 0.42
C LYS A 72 -14.13 0.31 -1.01
N LYS A 73 -14.61 1.47 -1.50
CA LYS A 73 -14.25 1.97 -2.83
C LYS A 73 -12.73 2.16 -2.97
N TYR A 74 -12.08 2.72 -1.95
CA TYR A 74 -10.62 2.85 -1.94
C TYR A 74 -9.90 1.50 -2.12
N LEU A 75 -10.37 0.43 -1.45
CA LEU A 75 -9.79 -0.91 -1.57
C LEU A 75 -10.07 -1.55 -2.94
N GLU A 76 -11.24 -1.29 -3.52
CA GLU A 76 -11.62 -1.79 -4.86
C GLU A 76 -10.82 -1.10 -5.97
N ASP A 77 -10.60 0.21 -5.86
CA ASP A 77 -9.84 1.00 -6.83
C ASP A 77 -8.31 0.90 -6.59
N PHE A 78 -7.86 0.24 -5.52
CA PHE A 78 -6.45 0.26 -5.09
C PHE A 78 -5.49 -0.19 -6.19
N ALA A 79 -5.77 -1.32 -6.82
CA ALA A 79 -4.87 -1.89 -7.82
C ALA A 79 -4.73 -0.95 -9.05
N GLU A 80 -5.80 -0.28 -9.44
CA GLU A 80 -5.77 0.73 -10.51
C GLU A 80 -4.98 1.97 -10.10
N ASN A 81 -5.24 2.50 -8.90
CA ASN A 81 -4.59 3.70 -8.38
C ASN A 81 -3.07 3.56 -8.24
N PHE A 82 -2.59 2.34 -8.01
CA PHE A 82 -1.17 2.03 -7.86
C PHE A 82 -0.53 1.41 -9.12
N GLY A 83 -1.28 1.27 -10.22
CA GLY A 83 -0.76 0.71 -11.47
C GLY A 83 -0.35 -0.76 -11.35
N LEU A 84 -1.11 -1.55 -10.58
CA LEU A 84 -0.88 -2.99 -10.35
C LEU A 84 -1.75 -3.87 -11.26
N ASN A 85 -2.54 -3.26 -12.15
CA ASN A 85 -3.40 -3.92 -13.12
C ASN A 85 -2.72 -3.95 -14.50
N ASP A 86 -1.66 -4.74 -14.66
CA ASP A 86 -1.14 -5.17 -15.98
C ASP A 86 -1.23 -6.70 -16.10
#